data_AF-A0A7X7G646-F1
#
_entry.id   AF-A0A7X7G646-F1
#
_cell.length_a   1.000
_cell.length_b   1.000
_cell.length_c   1.000
_cell.angle_alpha   90.00
_cell.angle_beta   90.00
_cell.angle_gamma   90.00
#
_symmetry.space_group_name_H-M   'P 1'
#
loop_
_entity.id
_entity.type
_entity.pdbx_description
1 polymer ?
#
loop_
_entity_poly.entity_id
_entity_poly.type
_entity_poly.pdbx_seq_one_letter_code
_entity_poly.pdbx_strand_id
1 'polypeptide(L)'
;MTQQLDHGSVELRIDDKTLELPRVRATLGNDGIGVASLLKETGVVTYDPGFMNTASVESSITYIDGDKGVLLYRGYPIEELAEHSSFLEVAYLLTHGELPKHGQLEGWVERVERHTHLHDNFKALIGAFPANAHPMAVLS
;
A
#
# COMPACT_ATOMS: atom_id res chain seq x y z
N MET A 1 -6.04 10.03 22.37
CA MET A 1 -6.77 11.30 22.52
C MET A 1 -7.18 11.73 21.13
N THR A 2 -8.32 11.24 20.67
CA THR A 2 -8.79 11.36 19.28
C THR A 2 -9.21 12.80 19.06
N GLN A 3 -8.34 13.61 18.45
CA GLN A 3 -8.72 14.96 18.04
C GLN A 3 -9.79 14.83 16.95
N GLN A 4 -10.97 15.35 17.26
CA GLN A 4 -12.08 15.56 16.37
C GLN A 4 -11.65 16.69 15.41
N LEU A 5 -10.99 16.31 14.31
CA LEU A 5 -10.53 17.24 13.28
C LEU A 5 -11.73 17.66 12.45
N ASP A 6 -11.92 18.98 12.34
CA ASP A 6 -12.99 19.64 11.59
C ASP A 6 -13.12 19.05 10.16
N HIS A 7 -14.18 18.27 9.94
CA HIS A 7 -14.43 17.57 8.69
C HIS A 7 -15.07 18.53 7.70
N GLY A 8 -14.26 19.31 6.98
CA GLY A 8 -14.78 20.06 5.84
C GLY A 8 -15.54 19.13 4.89
N SER A 9 -16.78 19.46 4.56
CA SER A 9 -17.57 18.76 3.54
C SER A 9 -17.40 19.45 2.19
N VAL A 10 -17.70 18.72 1.12
CA VAL A 10 -17.85 19.28 -0.22
C VAL A 10 -19.26 19.00 -0.71
N GLU A 11 -19.83 19.95 -1.45
CA GLU A 11 -21.14 19.77 -2.08
C GLU A 11 -20.97 19.28 -3.51
N LEU A 12 -21.67 18.19 -3.85
CA LEU A 12 -21.81 17.70 -5.20
C LEU A 12 -23.26 17.89 -5.65
N ARG A 13 -23.47 18.64 -6.73
CA ARG A 13 -24.79 18.84 -7.30
C ARG A 13 -24.97 18.02 -8.57
N ILE A 14 -26.02 17.18 -8.60
CA ILE A 14 -26.42 16.36 -9.73
C ILE A 14 -27.90 16.61 -10.00
N ASP A 15 -28.19 17.18 -11.16
CA ASP A 15 -29.53 17.68 -11.51
C ASP A 15 -30.09 18.59 -10.40
N ASP A 16 -31.20 18.20 -9.78
CA ASP A 16 -31.87 18.92 -8.69
C ASP A 16 -31.45 18.45 -7.28
N LYS A 17 -30.52 17.49 -7.18
CA LYS A 17 -30.03 16.95 -5.90
C LYS A 17 -28.67 17.55 -5.54
N THR A 18 -28.54 18.03 -4.31
CA THR A 18 -27.25 18.39 -3.71
C THR A 18 -26.91 17.36 -2.65
N LEU A 19 -25.68 16.84 -2.71
CA LEU A 19 -25.15 15.87 -1.77
C LEU A 19 -23.93 16.45 -1.06
N GLU A 20 -23.94 16.41 0.28
CA GLU A 20 -22.75 16.68 1.06
C GLU A 20 -21.89 15.42 1.17
N LEU A 21 -20.64 15.53 0.73
CA LEU A 21 -19.66 14.45 0.77
C LEU A 21 -18.55 14.79 1.76
N PRO A 22 -18.12 13.84 2.61
CA PRO A 22 -17.05 14.08 3.55
C PRO A 22 -15.69 14.18 2.84
N ARG A 23 -14.85 15.13 3.25
CA ARG A 23 -13.44 15.16 2.88
C ARG A 23 -12.65 14.23 3.81
N VAL A 24 -11.93 13.28 3.22
CA VAL A 24 -11.00 12.36 3.89
C VAL A 24 -9.60 12.96 3.82
N ARG A 25 -9.04 13.34 4.97
CA ARG A 25 -7.74 14.02 5.03
C ARG A 25 -6.58 13.04 4.91
N ALA A 26 -5.61 13.36 4.07
CA ALA A 26 -4.35 12.63 4.00
C ALA A 26 -3.28 13.33 4.87
N THR A 27 -2.39 12.55 5.49
CA THR A 27 -1.22 13.12 6.19
C THR A 27 -0.24 13.74 5.21
N LEU A 28 -0.07 13.11 4.04
CA LEU A 28 0.76 13.58 2.92
C LEU A 28 0.00 13.35 1.62
N GLY A 29 0.17 14.27 0.66
CA GLY A 29 -0.47 14.19 -0.65
C GLY A 29 -1.86 14.84 -0.69
N ASN A 30 -2.74 14.26 -1.49
CA ASN A 30 -4.05 14.82 -1.80
C ASN A 30 -5.12 14.23 -0.87
N ASP A 31 -6.04 15.07 -0.43
CA ASP A 31 -7.22 14.62 0.30
C ASP A 31 -8.19 13.89 -0.62
N GLY A 32 -8.89 12.90 -0.08
CA GLY A 32 -9.96 12.18 -0.77
C GLY A 32 -11.32 12.80 -0.54
N ILE A 33 -12.26 12.56 -1.45
CA ILE A 33 -13.69 12.82 -1.23
C ILE A 33 -14.40 11.48 -1.09
N GLY A 34 -15.10 11.28 0.03
CA GLY A 34 -15.83 10.04 0.30
C GLY A 34 -17.10 9.94 -0.54
N VAL A 35 -17.07 9.17 -1.63
CA VAL A 35 -18.22 9.01 -2.56
C VAL A 35 -19.10 7.79 -2.28
N ALA A 36 -19.00 7.19 -1.09
CA ALA A 36 -19.66 5.92 -0.77
C ALA A 36 -21.20 5.97 -0.88
N SER A 37 -21.82 7.11 -0.57
CA SER A 37 -23.27 7.29 -0.66
C SER A 37 -23.78 7.65 -2.06
N LEU A 38 -22.89 7.95 -3.01
CA LEU A 38 -23.23 8.56 -4.30
C LEU A 38 -24.31 7.78 -5.06
N LEU A 39 -24.08 6.48 -5.28
CA LEU A 39 -25.01 5.62 -6.02
C LEU A 39 -26.37 5.52 -5.33
N LYS A 40 -26.38 5.39 -4.00
CA LYS A 40 -27.61 5.24 -3.22
C LYS A 40 -28.47 6.50 -3.29
N GLU A 41 -27.86 7.67 -3.25
CA GLU A 41 -28.59 8.94 -3.12
C GLU A 41 -28.94 9.58 -4.46
N THR A 42 -28.09 9.39 -5.48
CA THR A 42 -28.20 10.07 -6.78
C THR A 42 -28.53 9.12 -7.92
N GLY A 43 -28.26 7.81 -7.78
CA GLY A 43 -28.43 6.82 -8.85
C GLY A 43 -27.28 6.80 -9.86
N VAL A 44 -26.22 7.59 -9.66
CA VAL A 44 -25.05 7.63 -10.54
C VAL A 44 -23.78 7.10 -9.87
N VAL A 45 -22.75 6.82 -10.66
CA VAL A 45 -21.43 6.38 -10.20
C VAL A 45 -20.35 7.32 -10.73
N THR A 46 -19.17 7.30 -10.10
CA THR A 46 -17.98 7.90 -10.70
C THR A 46 -17.53 7.05 -11.89
N TYR A 47 -17.07 7.70 -12.95
CA TYR A 47 -16.51 7.04 -14.12
C TYR A 47 -15.04 7.45 -14.27
N ASP A 48 -14.14 6.57 -13.83
CA ASP A 48 -12.69 6.79 -13.80
C ASP A 48 -11.96 5.53 -14.29
N PRO A 49 -11.93 5.27 -15.61
CA PRO A 49 -11.30 4.08 -16.16
C PRO A 49 -9.79 4.08 -15.81
N GLY A 50 -9.34 3.02 -15.14
CA GLY A 50 -7.96 2.90 -14.66
C GLY A 50 -7.69 3.49 -13.28
N PHE A 51 -8.70 4.04 -12.60
CA PHE A 51 -8.60 4.54 -11.21
C PHE A 51 -7.57 5.66 -11.00
N MET A 52 -7.25 6.44 -12.04
CA MET A 52 -6.21 7.47 -11.99
C MET A 52 -6.52 8.57 -10.97
N ASN A 53 -7.80 8.79 -10.65
CA ASN A 53 -8.27 9.82 -9.70
C ASN A 53 -8.96 9.21 -8.47
N THR A 54 -8.97 7.87 -8.36
CA THR A 54 -9.73 7.16 -7.34
C THR A 54 -8.78 6.53 -6.31
N ALA A 55 -8.80 7.06 -5.09
CA ALA A 55 -8.17 6.41 -3.95
C ALA A 55 -9.05 5.25 -3.45
N SER A 56 -8.59 4.01 -3.59
CA SER A 56 -9.34 2.81 -3.21
C SER A 56 -9.13 2.36 -1.77
N VAL A 57 -8.02 2.77 -1.15
CA VAL A 57 -7.61 2.32 0.19
C VAL A 57 -6.82 3.41 0.92
N GLU A 58 -6.93 3.41 2.24
CA GLU A 58 -6.03 4.16 3.12
C GLU A 58 -4.78 3.34 3.42
N SER A 59 -3.59 3.93 3.26
CA SER A 59 -2.33 3.24 3.50
C SER A 59 -1.33 4.14 4.24
N SER A 60 -0.63 3.55 5.20
CA SER A 60 0.50 4.15 5.92
C SER A 60 1.83 3.48 5.58
N ILE A 61 1.92 2.79 4.43
CA ILE A 61 3.09 1.98 4.04
C ILE A 61 4.07 2.79 3.18
N THR A 62 3.61 3.28 2.03
CA THR A 62 4.47 3.96 1.04
C THR A 62 3.80 5.25 0.57
N TYR A 63 4.60 6.31 0.42
CA TYR A 63 4.17 7.57 -0.19
C TYR A 63 5.06 7.88 -1.39
N ILE A 64 4.44 8.39 -2.46
CA ILE A 64 5.12 8.76 -3.71
C ILE A 64 4.64 10.15 -4.12
N ASP A 65 5.59 11.04 -4.40
CA ASP A 65 5.36 12.32 -5.08
C ASP A 65 6.26 12.36 -6.33
N GLY A 66 5.67 12.07 -7.49
CA GLY A 66 6.41 11.98 -8.75
C GLY A 66 6.95 13.32 -9.22
N ASP A 67 6.26 14.42 -8.93
CA ASP A 67 6.67 15.77 -9.35
C ASP A 67 7.91 16.24 -8.58
N LYS A 68 8.00 15.87 -7.30
CA LYS A 68 9.17 16.17 -6.45
C LYS A 68 10.21 15.05 -6.44
N GLY A 69 9.94 13.91 -7.06
CA GLY A 69 10.81 12.74 -7.04
C GLY A 69 10.97 12.12 -5.65
N VAL A 70 9.94 12.16 -4.81
CA VAL A 70 9.99 11.64 -3.43
C VAL A 70 9.37 10.25 -3.36
N LEU A 71 10.09 9.30 -2.75
CA LEU A 71 9.60 7.98 -2.40
C LEU A 71 9.91 7.70 -0.93
N LEU A 72 8.87 7.45 -0.13
CA LEU A 72 9.00 7.18 1.30
C LEU A 72 8.46 5.80 1.66
N TYR A 73 9.19 5.05 2.48
CA TYR A 73 8.70 3.83 3.15
C TYR A 73 8.54 4.10 4.64
N ARG A 74 7.32 3.97 5.16
CA ARG A 74 6.96 4.31 6.56
C ARG A 74 7.45 5.70 6.99
N GLY A 75 7.57 6.64 6.04
CA GLY A 75 8.06 8.00 6.26
C GLY A 75 9.57 8.21 6.03
N TYR A 76 10.36 7.14 5.86
CA TYR A 76 11.79 7.24 5.58
C TYR A 76 12.05 7.40 4.07
N PRO A 77 12.90 8.36 3.66
CA PRO A 77 13.35 8.47 2.27
C PRO A 77 14.01 7.18 1.77
N ILE A 78 13.74 6.81 0.52
CA ILE A 78 14.27 5.57 -0.05
C ILE A 78 15.80 5.58 -0.14
N GLU A 79 16.39 6.75 -0.34
CA GLU A 79 17.84 6.94 -0.43
C GLU A 79 18.52 6.59 0.90
N GLU A 80 17.94 7.03 2.02
CA GLU A 80 18.45 6.71 3.36
C GLU A 80 18.38 5.21 3.64
N LEU A 81 17.26 4.57 3.28
CA LEU A 81 17.11 3.11 3.45
C LEU A 81 18.07 2.33 2.55
N ALA A 82 18.32 2.80 1.34
CA ALA A 82 19.23 2.14 0.41
C ALA A 82 20.70 2.24 0.86
N GLU A 83 21.10 3.38 1.45
CA GLU A 83 22.47 3.60 1.92
C GLU A 83 22.76 3.00 3.30
N HIS A 84 21.76 2.93 4.18
CA HIS A 84 21.97 2.62 5.60
C HIS A 84 21.27 1.37 6.11
N SER A 85 20.36 0.78 5.36
CA SER A 85 19.60 -0.40 5.78
C SER A 85 19.83 -1.62 4.91
N SER A 86 19.46 -2.78 5.45
CA SER A 86 19.46 -4.05 4.69
C SER A 86 18.07 -4.39 4.15
N PHE A 87 18.01 -5.26 3.14
CA PHE A 87 16.72 -5.71 2.60
C PHE A 87 15.81 -6.33 3.68
N LEU A 88 16.35 -7.15 4.58
CA LEU A 88 15.57 -7.79 5.64
C LEU A 88 15.09 -6.78 6.69
N GLU A 89 15.86 -5.73 6.96
CA GLU A 89 15.46 -4.63 7.83
C GLU A 89 14.31 -3.81 7.21
N VAL A 90 14.39 -3.50 5.91
CA VAL A 90 13.30 -2.84 5.19
C VAL A 90 12.05 -3.74 5.11
N ALA A 91 12.21 -5.05 4.89
CA ALA A 91 11.10 -5.99 4.91
C ALA A 91 10.43 -6.04 6.30
N TYR A 92 11.22 -5.95 7.37
CA TYR A 92 10.70 -5.82 8.73
C TYR A 92 9.91 -4.52 8.89
N LEU A 93 10.48 -3.38 8.46
CA LEU A 93 9.86 -2.06 8.52
C LEU A 93 8.50 -2.03 7.80
N LEU A 94 8.43 -2.57 6.58
CA LEU A 94 7.19 -2.59 5.80
C LEU A 94 6.11 -3.45 6.48
N THR A 95 6.52 -4.59 7.05
CA THR A 95 5.61 -5.55 7.71
C THR A 95 5.12 -5.04 9.07
N HIS A 96 6.00 -4.45 9.89
CA HIS A 96 5.71 -4.11 11.29
C HIS A 96 5.44 -2.63 11.53
N GLY A 97 5.76 -1.76 10.57
CA GLY A 97 5.52 -0.32 10.66
C GLY A 97 6.67 0.51 11.22
N GLU A 98 7.62 -0.12 11.92
CA GLU A 98 8.75 0.55 12.59
C GLU A 98 10.06 -0.19 12.31
N LEU A 99 11.19 0.53 12.41
CA LEU A 99 12.52 -0.08 12.28
C LEU A 99 12.80 -1.03 13.46
N PRO A 100 13.43 -2.18 13.21
CA PRO A 100 13.71 -3.14 14.26
C PRO A 100 14.80 -2.62 15.20
N LYS A 101 14.65 -2.91 16.50
CA LYS A 101 15.77 -2.83 17.45
C LYS A 101 16.76 -3.97 17.15
N HIS A 102 18.01 -3.83 17.58
CA HIS A 102 19.09 -4.78 17.28
C HIS A 102 18.69 -6.25 17.50
N GLY A 103 18.20 -6.62 18.69
CA GLY A 103 17.77 -8.00 18.96
C GLY A 103 16.51 -8.46 18.19
N GLN A 104 15.67 -7.53 17.73
CA GLN A 104 14.52 -7.86 16.88
C GLN A 104 14.98 -8.18 15.46
N LEU A 105 15.98 -7.47 14.96
CA LEU A 105 16.56 -7.73 13.63
C LEU A 105 17.25 -9.09 13.60
N GLU A 106 18.07 -9.41 14.59
CA GLU A 106 18.73 -10.72 14.68
C GLU A 106 17.71 -11.87 14.67
N GLY A 107 16.69 -11.80 15.51
CA GLY A 107 15.63 -12.80 15.54
C GLY A 107 14.77 -12.83 14.27
N TRP A 108 14.62 -11.71 13.56
CA TRP A 108 13.95 -11.67 12.27
C TRP A 108 14.75 -12.39 11.19
N VAL A 109 16.05 -12.08 11.10
CA VAL A 109 16.98 -12.71 10.15
C VAL A 109 17.02 -14.22 10.37
N GLU A 110 17.21 -14.66 11.62
CA GLU A 110 17.24 -16.09 11.97
C GLU A 110 15.93 -16.80 11.58
N ARG A 111 14.77 -16.16 11.84
CA ARG A 111 13.48 -16.73 11.44
C ARG A 111 13.38 -16.88 9.93
N VAL A 112 13.78 -15.89 9.16
CA VAL A 112 13.72 -15.96 7.69
C VAL A 112 14.64 -17.07 7.18
N GLU A 113 15.89 -17.12 7.66
CA GLU A 113 16.88 -18.12 7.24
C GLU A 113 16.41 -19.55 7.52
N ARG A 114 15.83 -19.82 8.69
CA ARG A 114 15.31 -21.13 9.07
C ARG A 114 14.16 -21.62 8.19
N HIS A 115 13.44 -20.73 7.50
CA HIS A 115 12.29 -21.07 6.64
C HIS A 115 12.60 -20.99 5.14
N THR A 116 13.88 -20.96 4.75
CA THR A 116 14.28 -20.95 3.33
C THR A 116 14.18 -22.33 2.65
N HIS A 117 14.14 -23.42 3.43
CA HIS A 117 14.06 -24.77 2.88
C HIS A 117 12.64 -25.11 2.40
N LEU A 118 12.55 -25.53 1.13
CA LEU A 118 11.31 -26.04 0.53
C LEU A 118 11.18 -27.55 0.75
N HIS A 119 9.95 -27.98 1.05
CA HIS A 119 9.60 -29.40 1.11
C HIS A 119 9.78 -30.05 -0.28
N ASP A 120 10.27 -31.29 -0.34
CA ASP A 120 10.67 -31.93 -1.61
C ASP A 120 9.53 -32.06 -2.63
N ASN A 121 8.30 -32.24 -2.17
CA ASN A 121 7.10 -32.17 -3.02
C ASN A 121 7.02 -30.89 -3.87
N PHE A 122 7.40 -29.72 -3.32
CA PHE A 122 7.43 -28.47 -4.09
C PHE A 122 8.55 -28.46 -5.13
N LYS A 123 9.72 -29.03 -4.81
CA LYS A 123 10.81 -29.16 -5.77
C LYS A 123 10.41 -30.06 -6.94
N ALA A 124 9.73 -31.17 -6.66
CA ALA A 124 9.19 -32.06 -7.68
C ALA A 124 8.14 -31.38 -8.57
N LEU A 125 7.25 -30.58 -7.96
CA LEU A 125 6.27 -29.77 -8.70
C LEU A 125 6.94 -28.78 -9.64
N ILE A 126 7.93 -28.02 -9.16
CA ILE A 126 8.70 -27.06 -9.98
C ILE A 126 9.44 -27.79 -11.11
N GLY A 127 10.00 -28.97 -10.82
CA GLY A 127 10.69 -29.80 -11.81
C GLY A 127 9.78 -30.45 -12.86
N ALA A 128 8.45 -30.46 -12.65
CA ALA A 128 7.49 -31.00 -13.61
C ALA A 128 7.18 -30.01 -14.76
N PHE A 129 7.53 -28.73 -14.60
CA PHE A 129 7.38 -27.75 -15.66
C PHE A 129 8.40 -27.98 -16.80
N PRO A 130 8.06 -27.62 -18.05
CA PRO A 130 9.03 -27.57 -19.14
C PRO A 130 10.26 -26.73 -18.76
N ALA A 131 11.45 -27.13 -19.20
CA ALA A 131 12.69 -26.42 -18.87
C ALA A 131 12.74 -24.96 -19.40
N ASN A 132 11.89 -24.64 -20.38
CA ASN A 132 11.72 -23.30 -20.96
C ASN A 132 10.41 -22.62 -20.51
N ALA A 133 9.73 -23.16 -19.48
CA ALA A 133 8.56 -22.52 -18.92
C ALA A 133 8.90 -21.11 -18.44
N HIS A 134 7.99 -20.17 -18.67
CA HIS A 134 8.19 -18.80 -18.25
C HIS A 134 8.24 -18.73 -16.70
N PRO A 135 9.26 -18.11 -16.08
CA PRO A 135 9.42 -18.13 -14.62
C PRO A 135 8.19 -17.64 -13.84
N MET A 136 7.48 -16.63 -14.35
CA MET A 136 6.24 -16.17 -13.73
C MET A 136 5.10 -17.20 -13.77
N ALA A 137 5.04 -18.05 -14.80
CA ALA A 137 4.05 -19.11 -14.90
C ALA A 137 4.39 -20.30 -13.97
N VAL A 138 5.66 -20.44 -13.61
CA VAL A 138 6.10 -21.42 -12.59
C VAL A 138 5.82 -20.92 -11.18
N LEU A 139 5.83 -19.60 -10.98
CA LEU A 139 5.60 -18.96 -9.67
C LEU A 139 4.11 -18.85 -9.28
N SER A 140 3.23 -18.59 -10.25
CA SER A 140 1.79 -18.34 -10.05
C SER A 140 1.00 -19.61 -9.77
#